data_AF-A0A5N7MXY6-F1
#
_entry.id   AF-A0A5N7MXY6-F1
#
_cell.length_a   1.000
_cell.length_b   1.000
_cell.length_c   1.000
_cell.angle_alpha   90.00
_cell.angle_beta   90.00
_cell.angle_gamma   90.00
#
_symmetry.space_group_name_H-M   'P 1'
#
loop_
_entity.id
_entity.type
_entity.pdbx_description
1 polymer ?
#
loop_
_entity_poly.entity_id
_entity_poly.type
_entity_poly.pdbx_seq_one_letter_code
_entity_poly.pdbx_strand_id
1 'polypeptide(L)' 'MKRFVEGEDRRQTTLLPDCLDDDVTEDNPVRIVEAFIDELDLAALGFAGIVPEVTGRPAYHPATLLKIYIYGYL' A
#
# COMPACT_ATOMS: atom_id res chain seq x y z
N MET A 1 8.09 -16.85 5.12
CA MET A 1 8.50 -15.57 5.73
C MET A 1 8.10 -14.46 4.78
N LYS A 2 7.29 -13.51 5.24
CA LYS A 2 6.86 -12.34 4.46
C LYS A 2 8.11 -11.48 4.20
N ARG A 3 8.43 -11.26 2.92
CA ARG A 3 9.71 -10.66 2.49
C ARG A 3 9.63 -9.17 2.15
N PHE A 4 8.42 -8.62 2.08
CA PHE A 4 8.21 -7.18 2.07
C PHE A 4 7.86 -6.70 3.47
N VAL A 5 8.10 -5.42 3.74
CA VAL A 5 7.52 -4.74 4.90
C VAL A 5 6.02 -4.68 4.68
N GLU A 6 5.27 -5.23 5.63
CA GLU A 6 3.81 -5.15 5.64
C GLU A 6 3.38 -4.07 6.63
N GLY A 7 2.42 -3.25 6.20
CA GLY A 7 1.72 -2.33 7.09
C GLY A 7 0.59 -3.03 7.84
N GLU A 8 0.00 -2.32 8.78
CA GLU A 8 -1.23 -2.75 9.44
C GLU A 8 -2.45 -2.35 8.58
N ASP A 9 -3.52 -3.14 8.67
CA ASP A 9 -4.78 -2.81 8.00
C ASP A 9 -5.38 -1.57 8.67
N ARG A 10 -5.77 -0.56 7.89
CA ARG A 10 -6.41 0.66 8.42
C ARG A 10 -7.74 0.42 9.13
N ARG A 11 -8.37 -0.74 8.90
CA ARG A 11 -9.58 -1.20 9.61
C ARG A 11 -9.26 -1.90 10.92
N GLN A 12 -7.98 -2.10 11.25
CA GLN A 12 -7.57 -2.63 12.54
C GLN A 12 -8.00 -1.66 13.64
N THR A 13 -8.61 -2.21 14.69
CA THR A 13 -9.10 -1.41 15.80
C THR A 13 -7.92 -0.86 16.63
N THR A 14 -7.96 0.42 16.99
CA THR A 14 -6.98 1.07 17.86
C THR A 14 -7.65 1.70 19.08
N LEU A 15 -6.88 2.34 19.97
CA LEU A 15 -7.45 2.95 21.18
C LEU A 15 -8.30 4.17 20.84
N LEU A 16 -7.82 5.04 19.94
CA LEU A 16 -8.50 6.23 19.40
C LEU A 16 -7.76 6.65 18.11
N PRO A 17 -8.44 6.81 16.95
CA PRO A 17 -9.84 6.48 16.65
C PRO A 17 -10.11 4.96 16.70
N ASP A 18 -11.39 4.56 16.68
CA ASP A 18 -11.81 3.16 16.73
C ASP A 18 -11.11 2.36 15.62
N CYS A 19 -11.06 2.84 14.38
CA CYS A 19 -10.07 2.45 13.39
C CYS A 19 -9.56 3.66 12.59
N LEU A 20 -8.37 3.54 11.98
CA LEU A 20 -7.82 4.63 11.15
C LEU A 20 -8.72 4.95 9.96
N ASP A 21 -9.46 3.95 9.46
CA ASP A 21 -10.38 4.11 8.34
C ASP A 21 -11.59 5.01 8.67
N ASP A 22 -11.93 5.20 9.94
CA ASP A 22 -13.06 6.05 10.35
C ASP A 22 -12.81 7.53 10.05
N ASP A 23 -11.54 7.94 10.00
CA ASP A 23 -11.13 9.29 9.62
C ASP A 23 -11.00 9.46 8.09
N VAL A 24 -11.18 8.39 7.31
CA VAL A 24 -11.07 8.40 5.84
C VAL A 24 -12.45 8.44 5.22
N THR A 25 -12.84 9.62 4.74
CA THR A 25 -14.14 9.84 4.09
C THR A 25 -14.34 8.95 2.86
N GLU A 26 -15.61 8.70 2.50
CA GLU A 26 -15.97 7.88 1.33
C GLU A 26 -15.46 8.48 0.01
N ASP A 27 -15.39 9.80 -0.09
CA ASP A 27 -14.92 10.56 -1.23
C ASP A 27 -13.40 10.81 -1.22
N ASN A 28 -12.68 10.28 -0.23
CA ASN A 28 -11.24 10.45 -0.15
C ASN A 28 -10.53 9.79 -1.34
N PRO A 29 -9.61 10.48 -2.04
CA PRO A 29 -8.93 9.95 -3.22
C PRO A 29 -8.10 8.68 -2.94
N VAL A 30 -7.73 8.40 -1.68
CA VAL A 30 -7.04 7.16 -1.32
C VAL A 30 -7.83 5.92 -1.73
N ARG A 31 -9.17 5.98 -1.71
CA ARG A 31 -10.06 4.86 -2.06
C ARG A 31 -9.86 4.44 -3.50
N ILE A 32 -9.82 5.41 -4.43
CA ILE A 32 -9.61 5.12 -5.85
C ILE A 32 -8.15 4.77 -6.16
N VAL A 33 -7.19 5.40 -5.48
CA VAL A 33 -5.76 5.10 -5.66
C VAL A 33 -5.47 3.64 -5.28
N GLU A 34 -6.00 3.17 -4.16
CA GLU A 34 -5.83 1.79 -3.74
C GLU A 34 -6.52 0.82 -4.69
N ALA A 35 -7.82 1.02 -4.97
CA ALA A 35 -8.58 0.15 -5.86
C ALA A 35 -7.93 0.06 -7.25
N PHE A 36 -7.40 1.18 -7.76
CA PHE A 36 -6.72 1.19 -9.05
C PHE A 36 -5.40 0.42 -9.02
N ILE A 37 -4.54 0.67 -8.03
CA ILE A 37 -3.20 0.07 -7.98
C ILE A 37 -3.27 -1.41 -7.61
N ASP A 38 -4.22 -1.83 -6.78
CA ASP A 38 -4.37 -3.23 -6.36
C ASP A 38 -4.78 -4.16 -7.52
N GLU A 39 -5.38 -3.62 -8.57
CA GLU A 39 -5.75 -4.36 -9.78
C GLU A 39 -4.61 -4.43 -10.82
N LEU A 40 -3.49 -3.74 -10.60
CA LEU A 40 -2.37 -3.73 -11.55
C LEU A 40 -1.46 -4.96 -11.38
N ASP A 41 -1.19 -5.66 -12.48
CA ASP A 41 -0.05 -6.57 -12.56
C ASP A 41 1.25 -5.79 -12.74
N LEU A 42 1.84 -5.36 -11.62
CA LEU A 42 3.06 -4.57 -11.62
C LEU A 42 4.27 -5.36 -12.20
N ALA A 43 4.27 -6.69 -12.13
CA ALA A 43 5.31 -7.50 -12.79
C ALA A 43 5.18 -7.42 -14.30
N ALA A 44 3.96 -7.58 -14.85
CA ALA A 44 3.71 -7.44 -16.27
C ALA A 44 3.98 -6.03 -16.80
N LEU A 45 3.77 -5.01 -15.95
CA LEU A 45 4.09 -3.61 -16.26
C LEU A 45 5.60 -3.29 -16.17
N GLY A 46 6.43 -4.25 -15.80
CA GLY A 46 7.89 -4.10 -15.79
C GLY A 46 8.44 -3.37 -14.57
N PHE A 47 7.70 -3.30 -13.45
CA PHE A 47 8.23 -2.76 -12.22
C PHE A 47 9.36 -3.64 -11.69
N ALA A 48 10.51 -3.02 -11.42
CA ALA A 48 11.61 -3.66 -10.71
C ALA A 48 11.24 -3.87 -9.22
N GLY A 49 11.86 -4.87 -8.57
CA GLY A 49 11.68 -5.09 -7.13
C GLY A 49 10.37 -5.77 -6.72
N ILE A 50 9.60 -6.32 -7.67
CA ILE A 50 8.43 -7.17 -7.38
C ILE A 50 8.82 -8.50 -6.75
N VAL A 51 10.02 -9.00 -7.08
CA VAL A 51 10.61 -10.14 -6.38
C VAL A 51 11.51 -9.60 -5.26
N PRO A 52 11.21 -9.89 -3.99
CA PRO A 52 12.02 -9.40 -2.89
C PRO A 52 13.33 -10.17 -2.75
N GLU A 53 14.38 -9.44 -2.40
CA GLU A 53 15.72 -9.99 -2.19
C GLU A 53 15.77 -11.06 -1.10
N VAL A 54 16.78 -11.94 -1.20
CA VAL A 54 16.93 -13.07 -0.29
C VAL A 54 17.49 -12.67 1.06
N THR A 55 18.29 -11.60 1.09
CA THR A 55 19.05 -11.15 2.26
C THR A 55 18.87 -9.66 2.47
N GLY A 56 19.22 -9.19 3.67
CA GLY A 56 19.10 -7.79 4.05
C GLY A 56 17.75 -7.41 4.64
N ARG A 57 17.49 -6.10 4.73
CA ARG A 57 16.22 -5.58 5.24
C ARG A 57 15.12 -5.80 4.19
N PRO A 58 13.94 -6.30 4.59
CA PRO A 58 12.76 -6.33 3.71
C PRO A 58 12.51 -4.97 3.04
N ALA A 59 12.29 -4.98 1.73
CA ALA A 59 11.90 -3.80 0.98
C ALA A 59 10.41 -3.49 1.19
N TYR A 60 9.96 -2.28 0.83
CA TYR A 60 8.52 -2.03 0.66
C TYR A 60 8.05 -2.61 -0.68
N HIS A 61 6.80 -3.05 -0.74
CA HIS A 61 6.22 -3.52 -2.00
C HIS A 61 6.10 -2.34 -3.00
N PRO A 62 6.44 -2.52 -4.30
CA PRO A 62 6.31 -1.44 -5.29
C PRO A 62 4.91 -0.82 -5.37
N ALA A 63 3.86 -1.61 -5.15
CA ALA A 63 2.48 -1.10 -5.07
C ALA A 63 2.30 -0.06 -3.96
N THR A 64 2.87 -0.30 -2.78
CA THR A 64 2.80 0.66 -1.65
C THR A 64 3.47 1.97 -2.02
N LEU A 65 4.65 1.91 -2.64
CA LEU A 65 5.37 3.11 -3.08
C LEU A 65 4.60 3.87 -4.17
N LEU A 66 4.00 3.15 -5.12
CA LEU A 66 3.19 3.75 -6.18
C LEU A 66 1.93 4.43 -5.62
N LYS A 67 1.25 3.82 -4.63
CA LYS A 67 0.09 4.41 -3.94
C LYS A 67 0.45 5.75 -3.32
N ILE A 68 1.55 5.80 -2.56
CA ILE A 68 2.04 7.03 -1.93
C ILE A 68 2.43 8.06 -2.98
N TYR A 69 3.11 7.63 -4.05
CA TYR A 69 3.51 8.51 -5.13
C TYR A 69 2.30 9.18 -5.77
N ILE A 70 1.32 8.40 -6.25
CA ILE A 70 0.13 8.97 -6.91
C ILE A 70 -0.67 9.84 -5.95
N TYR A 71 -0.91 9.38 -4.72
CA TYR A 71 -1.67 10.16 -3.72
C TYR A 71 -1.00 11.50 -3.42
N GLY A 72 0.34 11.58 -3.40
CA GLY A 72 1.06 12.82 -3.16
C GLY A 72 0.95 13.87 -4.28
N TYR A 73 0.44 13.50 -5.46
CA TYR A 73 0.22 14.42 -6.59
C TYR A 73 -1.26 14.74 -6.84
N LEU A 74 -2.18 14.15 -6.06
CA LEU A 74 -3.61 14.49 -6.07
C LEU A 74 -3.88 15.66 -5.13
#